data_AF-A0A090MIW2-F1
#
_entry.id   AF-A0A090MIW2-F1
#
_cell.length_a   1.000
_cell.length_b   1.000
_cell.length_c   1.000
_cell.angle_alpha   90.00
_cell.angle_beta   90.00
_cell.angle_gamma   90.00
#
_symmetry.space_group_name_H-M   'P 1'
#
loop_
_entity.id
_entity.type
_entity.pdbx_description
1 polymer ?
#
loop_
_entity_poly.entity_id
_entity_poly.type
_entity_poly.pdbx_seq_one_letter_code
_entity_poly.pdbx_strand_id
1 'polypeptide(L)'
;MHRFEEAALDLDAALTINPQYAEAHWNEGLHRLLLGDYALGWQKNEWRWKCPALKLRDPGYSEPLWLGEEPIAGKTILLHSDQGLGDAIHFSRYATMVAAKGARVILYVEPLLKDVLRDIEGVAQCLGKDEPLPAFDMHCPLSSLPLAFRTTADNIPSDVPYLRPELDHERWRERLAGTHTPRVGLVWSGNPNHANDHRRSIAFAQLAPLLGLPMTFVSLQKDIRPVDRLAMAQHPQVLDLGSEVENFTDTAALLSCLDVVVSVDTSVVHLAGALGCPVWVLLPYTPDWRWLLDRQDSPWYPSARLFRQDAARDWSAVIDNVRVALQRIPSFPKPSFQAKTEECQSTSNLILSH
;
A
#
# COMPACT_ATOMS: atom_id res chain seq x y z
N MET A 1 3.50 1.43 -27.78
CA MET A 1 3.66 -0.02 -27.55
C MET A 1 4.83 -0.22 -26.62
N HIS A 2 4.71 -1.08 -25.60
CA HIS A 2 5.82 -1.41 -24.72
C HIS A 2 6.93 -2.15 -25.48
N ARG A 3 8.19 -1.77 -25.25
CA ARG A 3 9.38 -2.37 -25.90
C ARG A 3 10.24 -3.08 -24.85
N PHE A 4 9.63 -4.04 -24.15
CA PHE A 4 10.25 -4.69 -22.99
C PHE A 4 11.49 -5.51 -23.37
N GLU A 5 11.45 -6.23 -24.50
CA GLU A 5 12.60 -6.99 -24.99
C GLU A 5 13.80 -6.08 -25.30
N GLU A 6 13.55 -4.93 -25.92
CA GLU A 6 14.60 -3.98 -26.25
C GLU A 6 15.18 -3.31 -24.99
N ALA A 7 14.32 -3.01 -24.00
CA ALA A 7 14.78 -2.52 -22.71
C ALA A 7 15.70 -3.54 -22.00
N ALA A 8 15.40 -4.84 -22.10
CA ALA A 8 16.26 -5.89 -21.56
C ALA A 8 17.63 -5.92 -22.27
N LEU A 9 17.64 -5.84 -23.61
CA LEU A 9 18.89 -5.77 -24.39
C LEU A 9 19.75 -4.54 -24.04
N ASP A 10 19.11 -3.38 -23.88
CA ASP A 10 19.82 -2.15 -23.49
C ASP A 10 20.43 -2.25 -22.08
N LEU A 11 19.71 -2.89 -21.15
CA LEU A 11 20.21 -3.13 -19.79
C LEU A 11 21.37 -4.12 -19.79
N ASP A 12 21.27 -5.21 -20.56
CA ASP A 12 22.37 -6.19 -20.71
C ASP A 12 23.61 -5.55 -21.34
N ALA A 13 23.44 -4.69 -22.34
CA ALA A 13 24.53 -3.92 -22.94
C ALA A 13 25.18 -2.97 -21.92
N ALA A 14 24.38 -2.26 -21.12
CA ALA A 14 24.88 -1.38 -20.07
C ALA A 14 25.69 -2.14 -19.01
N LEU A 15 25.22 -3.32 -18.60
CA LEU A 15 25.90 -4.18 -17.63
C LEU A 15 27.15 -4.86 -18.20
N THR A 16 27.19 -5.12 -19.51
CA THR A 16 28.40 -5.58 -20.21
C THR A 16 29.49 -4.50 -20.19
N ILE A 17 29.11 -3.24 -20.38
CA ILE A 17 30.04 -2.09 -20.36
C ILE A 17 30.50 -1.79 -18.94
N ASN A 18 29.57 -1.78 -17.98
CA ASN A 18 29.86 -1.52 -16.57
C ASN A 18 29.08 -2.52 -15.68
N PRO A 19 29.72 -3.62 -15.26
CA PRO A 19 29.10 -4.63 -14.38
C PRO A 19 28.75 -4.12 -12.98
N GLN A 20 29.16 -2.90 -12.60
CA GLN A 20 28.82 -2.29 -11.32
C GLN A 20 27.81 -1.15 -11.47
N TYR A 21 27.18 -0.98 -12.65
CA TYR A 21 26.22 0.08 -12.87
C TYR A 21 24.91 -0.18 -12.11
N ALA A 22 24.81 0.41 -10.92
CA ALA A 22 23.73 0.15 -9.98
C ALA A 22 22.34 0.42 -10.56
N GLU A 23 22.16 1.52 -11.29
CA GLU A 23 20.88 1.87 -11.89
C GLU A 23 20.47 0.87 -12.98
N ALA A 24 21.40 0.31 -13.74
CA ALA A 24 21.06 -0.74 -14.72
C ALA A 24 20.62 -2.02 -14.00
N HIS A 25 21.33 -2.44 -12.95
CA HIS A 25 20.90 -3.58 -12.14
C HIS A 25 19.52 -3.36 -11.52
N TRP A 26 19.28 -2.19 -10.93
CA TRP A 26 18.01 -1.89 -10.28
C TRP A 26 16.85 -1.81 -11.29
N ASN A 27 17.04 -1.14 -12.44
CA ASN A 27 16.04 -1.09 -13.50
C ASN A 27 15.75 -2.48 -14.10
N GLU A 28 16.77 -3.33 -14.26
CA GLU A 28 16.55 -4.72 -14.64
C GLU A 28 15.74 -5.46 -13.58
N GLY A 29 15.99 -5.23 -12.30
CA GLY A 29 15.17 -5.77 -11.22
C GLY A 29 13.70 -5.38 -11.34
N LEU A 30 13.41 -4.08 -11.52
CA LEU A 30 12.04 -3.60 -11.73
C LEU A 30 11.39 -4.19 -12.99
N HIS A 31 12.16 -4.30 -14.07
CA HIS A 31 11.73 -4.90 -15.33
C HIS A 31 11.35 -6.38 -15.15
N ARG A 32 12.21 -7.15 -14.49
CA ARG A 32 12.00 -8.57 -14.16
C ARG A 32 10.74 -8.75 -13.30
N LEU A 33 10.60 -7.93 -12.25
CA LEU A 33 9.41 -7.93 -11.38
C LEU A 33 8.13 -7.62 -12.16
N LEU A 34 8.16 -6.62 -13.06
CA LEU A 34 7.02 -6.23 -13.89
C LEU A 34 6.56 -7.37 -14.82
N LEU A 35 7.52 -8.18 -15.29
CA LEU A 35 7.26 -9.36 -16.12
C LEU A 35 6.97 -10.64 -15.30
N GLY A 36 6.95 -10.56 -13.97
CA GLY A 36 6.68 -11.70 -13.08
C GLY A 36 7.88 -12.60 -12.78
N ASP A 37 9.10 -12.25 -13.23
CA ASP A 37 10.35 -12.91 -12.84
C ASP A 37 10.81 -12.38 -11.47
N TYR A 38 10.11 -12.85 -10.43
CA TYR A 38 10.34 -12.42 -9.06
C TYR A 38 11.70 -12.88 -8.51
N ALA A 39 12.15 -14.08 -8.85
CA ALA A 39 13.35 -14.67 -8.27
C ALA A 39 14.60 -13.82 -8.54
N LEU A 40 14.82 -13.44 -9.79
CA LEU A 40 15.91 -12.54 -10.16
C LEU A 40 15.57 -11.07 -9.86
N GLY A 41 14.29 -10.70 -10.02
CA GLY A 41 13.80 -9.36 -9.74
C GLY A 41 14.15 -8.87 -8.33
N TRP A 42 13.91 -9.68 -7.31
CA TRP A 42 14.23 -9.33 -5.92
C TRP A 42 15.72 -9.21 -5.65
N GLN A 43 16.54 -10.11 -6.21
CA GLN A 43 18.00 -10.04 -6.06
C GLN A 43 18.55 -8.75 -6.67
N LYS A 44 18.07 -8.39 -7.87
CA LYS A 44 18.45 -7.16 -8.57
C LYS A 44 17.91 -5.91 -7.86
N ASN A 45 16.76 -5.99 -7.19
CA ASN A 45 16.18 -4.88 -6.43
C ASN A 45 17.06 -4.41 -5.25
N GLU A 46 17.94 -5.26 -4.71
CA GLU A 46 18.90 -4.83 -3.66
C GLU A 46 19.94 -3.82 -4.17
N TRP A 47 20.15 -3.71 -5.49
CA TRP A 47 21.01 -2.66 -6.06
C TRP A 47 20.48 -1.25 -5.84
N ARG A 48 19.22 -1.09 -5.40
CA ARG A 48 18.64 0.21 -5.01
C ARG A 48 19.49 0.94 -3.97
N TRP A 49 20.16 0.21 -3.06
CA TRP A 49 21.04 0.78 -2.04
C TRP A 49 22.27 1.48 -2.62
N LYS A 50 22.65 1.12 -3.85
CA LYS A 50 23.80 1.69 -4.57
C LYS A 50 23.38 2.76 -5.59
N CYS A 51 22.09 3.04 -5.76
CA CYS A 51 21.56 3.99 -6.74
C CYS A 51 21.48 5.40 -6.14
N PRO A 52 22.35 6.36 -6.50
CA PRO A 52 22.35 7.70 -5.92
C PRO A 52 21.05 8.46 -6.20
N ALA A 53 20.40 8.19 -7.35
CA ALA A 53 19.14 8.82 -7.75
C ALA A 53 17.99 8.54 -6.77
N LEU A 54 18.03 7.42 -6.06
CA LEU A 54 17.00 7.03 -5.09
C LEU A 54 17.15 7.72 -3.74
N LYS A 55 18.33 8.29 -3.46
CA LYS A 55 18.64 8.98 -2.19
C LYS A 55 18.33 8.12 -0.95
N LEU A 56 18.37 6.79 -1.10
CA LEU A 56 18.25 5.87 0.03
C LEU A 56 19.49 6.04 0.89
N ARG A 57 19.26 6.19 2.18
CA ARG A 57 20.33 6.28 3.17
C ARG A 57 20.50 4.92 3.81
N ASP A 58 21.73 4.44 3.85
CA ASP A 58 22.09 3.35 4.75
C ASP A 58 21.72 3.79 6.18
N PRO A 59 20.87 3.03 6.88
CA PRO A 59 20.50 3.37 8.25
C PRO A 59 21.68 3.31 9.23
N GLY A 60 22.82 2.71 8.84
CA GLY A 60 24.04 2.70 9.64
C GLY A 60 23.96 1.79 10.88
N TYR A 61 23.08 0.79 10.85
CA TYR A 61 23.01 -0.22 11.91
C TYR A 61 24.28 -1.09 11.91
N SER A 62 24.77 -1.42 13.10
CA SER A 62 25.95 -2.28 13.27
C SER A 62 25.60 -3.77 13.24
N GLU A 63 24.36 -4.07 13.56
CA GLU A 63 23.74 -5.38 13.59
C GLU A 63 23.63 -5.94 12.15
N PRO A 64 23.73 -7.27 11.97
CA PRO A 64 23.70 -7.88 10.65
C PRO A 64 22.35 -7.69 9.94
N LEU A 65 22.42 -7.49 8.62
CA LEU A 65 21.28 -7.56 7.72
C LEU A 65 20.80 -9.01 7.60
N TRP A 66 19.50 -9.25 7.79
CA TRP A 66 18.88 -10.54 7.58
C TRP A 66 18.16 -10.59 6.23
N LEU A 67 18.56 -11.54 5.37
CA LEU A 67 17.95 -11.82 4.07
C LEU A 67 17.45 -13.26 3.96
N GLY A 68 17.05 -13.87 5.07
CA GLY A 68 16.36 -15.17 5.07
C GLY A 68 17.23 -16.41 5.23
N GLU A 69 18.56 -16.28 5.22
CA GLU A 69 19.48 -17.42 5.32
C GLU A 69 19.70 -17.88 6.77
N GLU A 70 19.93 -16.94 7.69
CA GLU A 70 20.20 -17.25 9.08
C GLU A 70 18.93 -17.60 9.87
N PRO A 71 19.01 -18.54 10.84
CA PRO A 71 17.92 -18.76 11.78
C PRO A 71 17.71 -17.54 12.69
N ILE A 72 16.44 -17.22 12.92
CA ILE A 72 16.01 -16.05 13.70
C ILE A 72 15.13 -16.40 14.91
N ALA A 73 14.93 -17.69 15.19
CA ALA A 73 14.19 -18.11 16.38
C ALA A 73 14.88 -17.60 17.65
N GLY A 74 14.13 -16.95 18.53
CA GLY A 74 14.62 -16.34 19.76
C GLY A 74 15.38 -15.01 19.58
N LYS A 75 15.58 -14.54 18.35
CA LYS A 75 16.21 -13.24 18.06
C LYS A 75 15.19 -12.12 18.00
N THR A 76 15.63 -10.90 18.28
CA THR A 76 14.90 -9.67 18.02
C THR A 76 15.28 -9.12 16.64
N ILE A 77 14.31 -8.99 15.76
CA ILE A 77 14.51 -8.52 14.38
C ILE A 77 13.86 -7.14 14.21
N LEU A 78 14.65 -6.16 13.81
CA LEU A 78 14.18 -4.84 13.40
C LEU A 78 13.75 -4.85 11.94
N LEU A 79 12.44 -4.74 11.68
CA LEU A 79 11.89 -4.47 10.36
C LEU A 79 11.70 -2.97 10.19
N HIS A 80 12.40 -2.34 9.24
CA HIS A 80 12.38 -0.89 9.10
C HIS A 80 11.93 -0.43 7.71
N SER A 81 11.10 0.61 7.67
CA SER A 81 10.66 1.22 6.41
C SER A 81 11.81 1.93 5.70
N ASP A 82 12.03 1.58 4.44
CA ASP A 82 13.08 2.13 3.58
C ASP A 82 12.55 2.83 2.31
N GLN A 83 11.23 2.81 2.09
CA GLN A 83 10.57 3.39 0.92
C GLN A 83 9.35 4.22 1.33
N GLY A 84 8.42 4.49 0.40
CA GLY A 84 7.24 5.31 0.67
C GLY A 84 6.23 4.67 1.63
N LEU A 85 5.22 5.44 2.03
CA LEU A 85 4.20 4.99 2.98
C LEU A 85 3.40 3.78 2.48
N GLY A 86 3.07 3.77 1.18
CA GLY A 86 2.42 2.64 0.53
C GLY A 86 3.26 1.37 0.57
N ASP A 87 4.57 1.50 0.37
CA ASP A 87 5.51 0.38 0.44
C ASP A 87 5.64 -0.18 1.85
N ALA A 88 5.70 0.68 2.86
CA ALA A 88 5.71 0.25 4.25
C ALA A 88 4.44 -0.56 4.57
N ILE A 89 3.25 -0.04 4.25
CA ILE A 89 1.99 -0.77 4.41
C ILE A 89 2.03 -2.10 3.65
N HIS A 90 2.46 -2.07 2.39
CA HIS A 90 2.49 -3.23 1.51
C HIS A 90 3.37 -4.35 2.05
N PHE A 91 4.60 -4.04 2.45
CA PHE A 91 5.59 -5.05 2.89
C PHE A 91 5.46 -5.43 4.37
N SER A 92 4.79 -4.63 5.21
CA SER A 92 4.54 -5.00 6.61
C SER A 92 3.77 -6.32 6.79
N ARG A 93 3.08 -6.82 5.74
CA ARG A 93 2.47 -8.16 5.73
C ARG A 93 3.44 -9.30 6.06
N TYR A 94 4.73 -9.13 5.75
CA TYR A 94 5.74 -10.14 6.02
C TYR A 94 6.11 -10.21 7.51
N ALA A 95 5.74 -9.22 8.33
CA ALA A 95 6.04 -9.20 9.76
C ALA A 95 5.50 -10.45 10.47
N THR A 96 4.29 -10.90 10.12
CA THR A 96 3.69 -12.13 10.64
C THR A 96 4.51 -13.36 10.28
N MET A 97 5.06 -13.41 9.06
CA MET A 97 5.91 -14.52 8.62
C MET A 97 7.27 -14.54 9.33
N VAL A 98 7.83 -13.36 9.64
CA VAL A 98 9.07 -13.24 10.44
C VAL A 98 8.83 -13.71 11.87
N ALA A 99 7.73 -13.28 12.49
CA ALA A 99 7.33 -13.74 13.82
C ALA A 99 7.06 -15.25 13.87
N ALA A 100 6.44 -15.82 12.82
CA ALA A 100 6.20 -17.26 12.69
C ALA A 100 7.50 -18.09 12.63
N LYS A 101 8.64 -17.48 12.30
CA LYS A 101 9.97 -18.11 12.42
C LYS A 101 10.55 -18.05 13.85
N GLY A 102 9.78 -17.59 14.83
CA GLY A 102 10.14 -17.53 16.25
C GLY A 102 10.90 -16.25 16.65
N ALA A 103 10.93 -15.23 15.79
CA ALA A 103 11.57 -13.96 16.10
C ALA A 103 10.65 -13.01 16.86
N ARG A 104 11.22 -12.18 17.74
CA ARG A 104 10.55 -11.00 18.28
C ARG A 104 10.67 -9.87 17.25
N VAL A 105 9.56 -9.47 16.66
CA VAL A 105 9.54 -8.43 15.60
C VAL A 105 9.36 -7.04 16.17
N ILE A 106 10.27 -6.12 15.83
CA ILE A 106 10.12 -4.69 16.03
C ILE A 106 9.91 -4.04 14.68
N LEU A 107 8.80 -3.32 14.51
CA LEU A 107 8.50 -2.57 13.29
C LEU A 107 8.86 -1.10 13.50
N TYR A 108 9.70 -0.53 12.63
CA TYR A 108 10.17 0.85 12.71
C TYR A 108 9.81 1.63 11.44
N VAL A 109 8.79 2.47 11.56
CA VAL A 109 8.05 3.05 10.43
C VAL A 109 7.95 4.56 10.55
N GLU A 110 7.51 5.24 9.48
CA GLU A 110 7.14 6.65 9.59
C GLU A 110 6.08 6.83 10.70
N PRO A 111 6.17 7.87 11.56
CA PRO A 111 5.30 8.00 12.74
C PRO A 111 3.81 7.93 12.41
N LEU A 112 3.43 8.48 11.26
CA LEU A 112 2.07 8.48 10.72
C LEU A 112 1.48 7.09 10.43
N LEU A 113 2.31 6.04 10.32
CA LEU A 113 1.88 4.65 10.10
C LEU A 113 1.87 3.81 11.38
N LYS A 114 2.45 4.31 12.48
CA LYS A 114 2.63 3.54 13.71
C LYS A 114 1.31 2.91 14.18
N ASP A 115 0.27 3.73 14.31
CA ASP A 115 -1.01 3.29 14.89
C ASP A 115 -1.78 2.32 14.01
N VAL A 116 -1.60 2.37 12.69
CA VAL A 116 -2.29 1.44 11.78
C VAL A 116 -1.56 0.09 11.64
N LEU A 117 -0.25 0.06 11.92
CA LEU A 117 0.60 -1.14 11.76
C LEU A 117 0.90 -1.85 13.08
N ARG A 118 0.64 -1.24 14.24
CA ARG A 118 1.02 -1.78 15.55
C ARG A 118 0.37 -3.12 15.92
N ASP A 119 -0.82 -3.39 15.40
CA ASP A 119 -1.61 -4.58 15.75
C ASP A 119 -1.51 -5.68 14.68
N ILE A 120 -0.51 -5.60 13.79
CA ILE A 120 -0.20 -6.71 12.88
C ILE A 120 0.18 -7.94 13.71
N GLU A 121 -0.42 -9.09 13.40
CA GLU A 121 -0.16 -10.34 14.09
C GLU A 121 1.35 -10.66 14.07
N GLY A 122 1.94 -10.90 15.24
CA GLY A 122 3.36 -11.21 15.40
C GLY A 122 4.28 -10.00 15.59
N VAL A 123 3.80 -8.76 15.40
CA VAL A 123 4.57 -7.56 15.76
C VAL A 123 4.57 -7.41 17.29
N ALA A 124 5.76 -7.48 17.89
CA ALA A 124 5.91 -7.32 19.34
C ALA A 124 5.95 -5.85 19.76
N GLN A 125 6.43 -4.98 18.87
CA GLN A 125 6.52 -3.54 19.10
C GLN A 125 6.51 -2.80 17.76
N CYS A 126 5.74 -1.72 17.65
CA CYS A 126 5.77 -0.81 16.51
C CYS A 126 6.14 0.60 16.97
N LEU A 127 7.14 1.18 16.32
CA LEU A 127 7.78 2.45 16.67
C LEU A 127 7.78 3.38 15.46
N GLY A 128 7.54 4.66 15.72
CA GLY A 128 7.79 5.75 14.77
C GLY A 128 9.27 6.06 14.69
N LYS A 129 9.73 6.57 13.54
CA LYS A 129 11.13 7.00 13.33
C LYS A 129 11.59 8.18 14.19
N ASP A 130 10.67 8.79 14.93
CA ASP A 130 10.90 9.82 15.94
C ASP A 130 11.14 9.23 17.34
N GLU A 131 10.96 7.92 17.52
CA GLU A 131 11.15 7.22 18.78
C GLU A 131 12.53 6.55 18.89
N PRO A 132 13.06 6.40 20.11
CA PRO A 132 14.32 5.68 20.34
C PRO A 132 14.16 4.19 20.00
N LEU A 133 15.14 3.65 19.29
CA LEU A 133 15.22 2.22 19.00
C LEU A 133 15.74 1.45 20.22
N PRO A 134 15.04 0.39 20.67
CA PRO A 134 15.60 -0.56 21.63
C PRO A 134 16.67 -1.44 20.93
N ALA A 135 17.39 -2.25 21.72
CA ALA A 135 18.34 -3.22 21.17
C ALA A 135 17.64 -4.28 20.31
N PHE A 136 18.31 -4.70 19.23
CA PHE A 136 17.90 -5.78 18.34
C PHE A 136 19.13 -6.59 17.90
N ASP A 137 18.92 -7.81 17.40
CA ASP A 137 20.00 -8.73 17.03
C ASP A 137 20.31 -8.70 15.53
N MET A 138 19.31 -8.43 14.69
CA MET A 138 19.45 -8.30 13.25
C MET A 138 18.41 -7.30 12.72
N HIS A 139 18.60 -6.80 11.50
CA HIS A 139 17.64 -5.91 10.86
C HIS A 139 17.29 -6.35 9.44
N CYS A 140 16.15 -5.91 8.93
CA CYS A 140 15.73 -6.13 7.55
C CYS A 140 14.90 -4.93 7.06
N PRO A 141 15.29 -4.29 5.94
CA PRO A 141 14.43 -3.31 5.28
C PRO A 141 13.14 -3.98 4.82
N LEU A 142 12.00 -3.30 5.00
CA LEU A 142 10.70 -3.85 4.62
C LEU A 142 10.68 -4.30 3.14
N SER A 143 11.25 -3.52 2.23
CA SER A 143 11.26 -3.88 0.80
C SER A 143 12.26 -4.99 0.42
N SER A 144 13.09 -5.47 1.35
CA SER A 144 13.95 -6.65 1.18
C SER A 144 13.28 -7.95 1.66
N LEU A 145 12.14 -7.88 2.37
CA LEU A 145 11.44 -9.07 2.86
C LEU A 145 11.00 -10.04 1.74
N PRO A 146 10.54 -9.60 0.56
CA PRO A 146 10.26 -10.52 -0.53
C PRO A 146 11.48 -11.35 -0.98
N LEU A 147 12.69 -10.78 -0.91
CA LEU A 147 13.92 -11.53 -1.17
C LEU A 147 14.15 -12.57 -0.07
N ALA A 148 14.03 -12.17 1.20
CA ALA A 148 14.23 -13.04 2.35
C ALA A 148 13.29 -14.25 2.38
N PHE A 149 12.05 -14.06 1.90
CA PHE A 149 11.05 -15.12 1.80
C PHE A 149 11.02 -15.82 0.43
N ARG A 150 11.90 -15.43 -0.49
CA ARG A 150 11.94 -15.95 -1.88
C ARG A 150 10.56 -15.90 -2.52
N THR A 151 9.94 -14.73 -2.44
CA THR A 151 8.59 -14.51 -2.96
C THR A 151 8.58 -14.69 -4.47
N THR A 152 7.57 -15.40 -4.95
CA THR A 152 7.24 -15.75 -6.33
C THR A 152 5.75 -15.51 -6.53
N ALA A 153 5.25 -15.56 -7.77
CA ALA A 153 3.83 -15.41 -8.05
C ALA A 153 2.94 -16.38 -7.24
N ASP A 154 3.45 -17.57 -6.92
CA ASP A 154 2.70 -18.65 -6.27
C ASP A 154 2.67 -18.57 -4.74
N ASN A 155 3.57 -17.79 -4.12
CA ASN A 155 3.69 -17.72 -2.66
C ASN A 155 3.66 -16.27 -2.13
N ILE A 156 3.16 -15.32 -2.92
CA ILE A 156 2.86 -13.97 -2.41
C ILE A 156 1.93 -14.11 -1.20
N PRO A 157 2.27 -13.53 -0.04
CA PRO A 157 1.37 -13.51 1.11
C PRO A 157 0.20 -12.57 0.85
N SER A 158 -0.84 -13.07 0.18
CA SER A 158 -2.00 -12.29 -0.27
C SER A 158 -3.16 -12.27 0.72
N ASP A 159 -3.03 -12.95 1.86
CA ASP A 159 -4.08 -13.05 2.87
C ASP A 159 -4.41 -11.69 3.46
N VAL A 160 -5.70 -11.33 3.43
CA VAL A 160 -6.25 -10.07 3.93
C VAL A 160 -7.52 -10.34 4.76
N PRO A 161 -7.82 -9.50 5.77
CA PRO A 161 -7.02 -8.38 6.24
C PRO A 161 -5.84 -8.80 7.11
N TYR A 162 -4.66 -8.23 6.85
CA TYR A 162 -3.49 -8.29 7.75
C TYR A 162 -3.35 -7.03 8.61
N LEU A 163 -4.11 -5.97 8.30
CA LEU A 163 -4.30 -4.83 9.20
C LEU A 163 -5.65 -4.92 9.87
N ARG A 164 -5.65 -4.91 11.21
CA ARG A 164 -6.86 -4.90 12.03
C ARG A 164 -6.77 -3.81 13.12
N PRO A 165 -6.53 -2.54 12.74
CA PRO A 165 -6.46 -1.46 13.71
C PRO A 165 -7.80 -1.29 14.43
N GLU A 166 -7.77 -0.73 15.64
CA GLU A 166 -8.96 -0.20 16.28
C GLU A 166 -9.37 1.10 15.58
N LEU A 167 -10.62 1.18 15.15
CA LEU A 167 -11.12 2.24 14.27
C LEU A 167 -12.36 2.92 14.86
N ASP A 168 -12.36 4.26 14.89
CA ASP A 168 -13.55 5.04 15.16
C ASP A 168 -14.37 5.22 13.88
N HIS A 169 -15.36 4.36 13.71
CA HIS A 169 -16.28 4.42 12.57
C HIS A 169 -17.42 5.44 12.76
N GLU A 170 -17.69 5.89 14.00
CA GLU A 170 -18.91 6.63 14.32
C GLU A 170 -18.89 8.01 13.67
N ARG A 171 -17.76 8.72 13.81
CA ARG A 171 -17.52 10.00 13.14
C ARG A 171 -17.83 9.93 11.64
N TRP A 172 -17.30 8.93 10.95
CA TRP A 172 -17.49 8.79 9.50
C TRP A 172 -18.89 8.33 9.13
N ARG A 173 -19.52 7.47 9.94
CA ARG A 173 -20.92 7.06 9.74
C ARG A 173 -21.88 8.24 9.87
N GLU A 174 -21.62 9.15 10.81
CA GLU A 174 -22.39 10.39 10.96
C GLU A 174 -22.21 11.30 9.75
N ARG A 175 -20.97 11.54 9.31
CA ARG A 175 -20.69 12.34 8.10
C ARG A 175 -21.30 11.77 6.83
N LEU A 176 -21.51 10.45 6.78
CA LEU A 176 -22.14 9.75 5.67
C LEU A 176 -23.64 9.47 5.90
N ALA A 177 -24.22 9.90 7.02
CA ALA A 177 -25.63 9.68 7.33
C ALA A 177 -26.51 10.41 6.31
N GLY A 178 -27.59 9.75 5.86
CA GLY A 178 -28.52 10.31 4.87
C GLY A 178 -27.99 10.36 3.42
N THR A 179 -26.74 9.98 3.17
CA THR A 179 -26.18 9.91 1.81
C THR A 179 -26.70 8.71 1.02
N HIS A 180 -26.67 8.80 -0.32
CA HIS A 180 -27.02 7.68 -1.18
C HIS A 180 -25.95 6.59 -1.13
N THR A 181 -26.39 5.34 -1.24
CA THR A 181 -25.51 4.20 -1.54
C THR A 181 -25.61 3.88 -3.04
N PRO A 182 -24.55 3.38 -3.69
CA PRO A 182 -23.21 3.12 -3.15
C PRO A 182 -22.42 4.39 -2.76
N ARG A 183 -21.43 4.25 -1.90
CA ARG A 183 -20.47 5.29 -1.49
C ARG A 183 -19.10 4.98 -2.09
N VAL A 184 -18.61 5.85 -2.94
CA VAL A 184 -17.38 5.67 -3.73
C VAL A 184 -16.32 6.65 -3.27
N GLY A 185 -15.22 6.14 -2.73
CA GLY A 185 -14.04 6.94 -2.39
C GLY A 185 -13.23 7.29 -3.64
N LEU A 186 -12.71 8.51 -3.73
CA LEU A 186 -11.90 8.98 -4.85
C LEU A 186 -10.54 9.48 -4.38
N VAL A 187 -9.46 8.99 -5.01
CA VAL A 187 -8.09 9.52 -4.90
C VAL A 187 -7.47 9.56 -6.28
N TRP A 188 -7.22 10.75 -6.81
CA TRP A 188 -6.82 10.92 -8.22
C TRP A 188 -5.38 11.34 -8.40
N SER A 189 -4.69 11.71 -7.32
CA SER A 189 -3.31 12.16 -7.43
C SER A 189 -2.42 11.65 -6.30
N GLY A 190 -1.18 11.35 -6.67
CA GLY A 190 -0.12 10.99 -5.74
C GLY A 190 0.57 12.23 -5.15
N ASN A 191 1.65 11.94 -4.42
CA ASN A 191 2.53 12.97 -3.87
C ASN A 191 3.26 13.70 -5.02
N PRO A 192 3.12 15.03 -5.18
CA PRO A 192 3.77 15.79 -6.25
C PRO A 192 5.31 15.76 -6.19
N ASN A 193 5.89 15.45 -5.02
CA ASN A 193 7.34 15.30 -4.87
C ASN A 193 7.87 13.94 -5.34
N HIS A 194 6.99 13.01 -5.72
CA HIS A 194 7.38 11.71 -6.23
C HIS A 194 7.79 11.81 -7.71
N ALA A 195 8.97 11.28 -8.08
CA ALA A 195 9.54 11.43 -9.42
C ALA A 195 8.59 11.03 -10.57
N ASN A 196 7.79 9.98 -10.36
CA ASN A 196 6.83 9.47 -11.35
C ASN A 196 5.39 10.02 -11.21
N ASP A 197 5.14 11.02 -10.37
CA ASP A 197 3.78 11.51 -10.08
C ASP A 197 3.01 11.96 -11.33
N HIS A 198 3.67 12.69 -12.22
CA HIS A 198 3.07 13.23 -13.45
C HIS A 198 2.51 12.15 -14.41
N ARG A 199 2.95 10.89 -14.29
CA ARG A 199 2.45 9.78 -15.13
C ARG A 199 1.30 9.02 -14.48
N ARG A 200 1.23 9.01 -13.15
CA ARG A 200 0.25 8.23 -12.37
C ARG A 200 -0.94 9.06 -11.86
N SER A 201 -0.84 10.39 -11.88
CA SER A 201 -1.90 11.28 -11.42
C SER A 201 -2.85 11.68 -12.56
N ILE A 202 -4.12 11.86 -12.21
CA ILE A 202 -5.24 12.27 -13.07
C ILE A 202 -5.69 13.67 -12.63
N ALA A 203 -6.08 14.56 -13.53
CA ALA A 203 -6.70 15.82 -13.11
C ALA A 203 -8.13 15.57 -12.63
N PHE A 204 -8.59 16.20 -11.55
CA PHE A 204 -9.93 15.97 -11.00
C PHE A 204 -11.04 16.17 -12.04
N ALA A 205 -10.89 17.16 -12.93
CA ALA A 205 -11.83 17.44 -14.01
C ALA A 205 -12.07 16.23 -14.94
N GLN A 206 -11.11 15.32 -15.08
CA GLN A 206 -11.26 14.10 -15.88
C GLN A 206 -12.18 13.06 -15.22
N LEU A 207 -12.46 13.19 -13.92
CA LEU A 207 -13.41 12.32 -13.21
C LEU A 207 -14.88 12.73 -13.41
N ALA A 208 -15.15 13.89 -14.02
CA ALA A 208 -16.50 14.42 -14.21
C ALA A 208 -17.51 13.40 -14.79
N PRO A 209 -17.16 12.49 -15.73
CA PRO A 209 -18.08 11.46 -16.22
C PRO A 209 -18.59 10.49 -15.14
N LEU A 210 -17.86 10.32 -14.04
CA LEU A 210 -18.29 9.49 -12.91
C LEU A 210 -19.31 10.21 -12.04
N LEU A 211 -19.13 11.52 -11.84
CA LEU A 211 -19.83 12.34 -10.83
C LEU A 211 -21.32 12.58 -11.12
N GLY A 212 -21.81 12.13 -12.28
CA GLY A 212 -23.24 12.14 -12.65
C GLY A 212 -23.98 10.84 -12.33
N LEU A 213 -23.30 9.82 -11.82
CA LEU A 213 -23.93 8.55 -11.43
C LEU A 213 -24.74 8.72 -10.12
N PRO A 214 -25.83 7.95 -9.92
CA PRO A 214 -26.70 8.07 -8.74
C PRO A 214 -26.08 7.38 -7.50
N MET A 215 -24.94 7.89 -7.04
CA MET A 215 -24.16 7.39 -5.92
C MET A 215 -23.49 8.56 -5.18
N THR A 216 -23.00 8.30 -3.98
CA THR A 216 -22.27 9.31 -3.21
C THR A 216 -20.79 9.20 -3.49
N PHE A 217 -20.17 10.27 -3.97
CA PHE A 217 -18.73 10.36 -4.16
C PHE A 217 -18.08 11.07 -2.97
N VAL A 218 -17.01 10.47 -2.46
CA VAL A 218 -16.26 10.97 -1.31
C VAL A 218 -14.81 11.19 -1.73
N SER A 219 -14.32 12.42 -1.70
CA SER A 219 -12.90 12.69 -1.86
C SER A 219 -12.15 12.19 -0.63
N LEU A 220 -11.16 11.33 -0.86
CA LEU A 220 -10.19 10.86 0.14
C LEU A 220 -8.81 11.52 -0.07
N GLN A 221 -8.72 12.47 -1.01
CA GLN A 221 -7.49 13.16 -1.35
C GLN A 221 -7.13 14.15 -0.24
N LYS A 222 -6.04 13.89 0.48
CA LYS A 222 -5.56 14.78 1.55
C LYS A 222 -5.02 16.10 0.97
N ASP A 223 -4.05 16.00 0.07
CA ASP A 223 -3.46 17.15 -0.59
C ASP A 223 -4.09 17.36 -1.97
N ILE A 224 -5.03 18.32 -2.05
CA ILE A 224 -5.70 18.70 -3.30
C ILE A 224 -4.95 19.85 -3.97
N ARG A 225 -4.53 19.63 -5.22
CA ARG A 225 -3.82 20.63 -6.04
C ARG A 225 -4.71 21.85 -6.28
N PRO A 226 -4.15 23.07 -6.41
CA PRO A 226 -4.95 24.27 -6.65
C PRO A 226 -5.90 24.17 -7.86
N VAL A 227 -5.43 23.58 -8.96
CA VAL A 227 -6.25 23.36 -10.16
C VAL A 227 -7.41 22.39 -9.92
N ASP A 228 -7.18 21.35 -9.12
CA ASP A 228 -8.21 20.36 -8.78
C ASP A 228 -9.24 20.95 -7.81
N ARG A 229 -8.82 21.81 -6.88
CA ARG A 229 -9.73 22.51 -5.97
C ARG A 229 -10.73 23.38 -6.71
N LEU A 230 -10.29 24.08 -7.77
CA LEU A 230 -11.16 24.88 -8.63
C LEU A 230 -12.15 24.00 -9.39
N ALA A 231 -11.71 22.84 -9.90
CA ALA A 231 -12.59 21.88 -10.58
C ALA A 231 -13.59 21.25 -9.61
N MET A 232 -13.16 20.85 -8.40
CA MET A 232 -14.03 20.30 -7.35
C MET A 232 -15.14 21.26 -6.92
N ALA A 233 -14.86 22.57 -6.88
CA ALA A 233 -15.86 23.58 -6.57
C ALA A 233 -17.05 23.60 -7.55
N GLN A 234 -16.88 23.07 -8.77
CA GLN A 234 -17.97 22.90 -9.76
C GLN A 234 -18.83 21.64 -9.49
N HIS A 235 -18.43 20.80 -8.53
CA HIS A 235 -19.09 19.55 -8.19
C HIS A 235 -19.37 19.47 -6.67
N PRO A 236 -20.24 20.36 -6.12
CA PRO A 236 -20.51 20.44 -4.69
C PRO A 236 -21.15 19.18 -4.10
N GLN A 237 -21.62 18.25 -4.94
CA GLN A 237 -22.12 16.94 -4.52
C GLN A 237 -21.02 15.97 -4.04
N VAL A 238 -19.74 16.24 -4.35
CA VAL A 238 -18.61 15.42 -3.89
C VAL A 238 -18.26 15.81 -2.46
N LEU A 239 -18.33 14.86 -1.53
CA LEU A 239 -18.01 15.10 -0.13
C LEU A 239 -16.49 15.13 0.08
N ASP A 240 -15.93 16.28 0.47
CA ASP A 240 -14.49 16.44 0.69
C ASP A 240 -14.04 16.04 2.10
N LEU A 241 -14.07 14.73 2.39
CA LEU A 241 -13.72 14.20 3.71
C LEU A 241 -12.21 13.98 3.89
N GLY A 242 -11.43 13.89 2.81
CA GLY A 242 -9.97 13.75 2.87
C GLY A 242 -9.27 14.91 3.56
N SER A 243 -9.86 16.11 3.51
CA SER A 243 -9.36 17.30 4.22
C SER A 243 -9.52 17.22 5.74
N GLU A 244 -10.37 16.33 6.24
CA GLU A 244 -10.67 16.15 7.67
C GLU A 244 -9.91 14.97 8.30
N VAL A 245 -9.15 14.22 7.49
CA VAL A 245 -8.38 13.05 7.92
C VAL A 245 -7.06 13.48 8.55
N GLU A 246 -6.85 13.12 9.81
CA GLU A 246 -5.64 13.53 10.54
C GLU A 246 -4.51 12.52 10.33
N ASN A 247 -4.82 11.23 10.35
CA ASN A 247 -3.85 10.12 10.35
C ASN A 247 -4.33 8.92 9.49
N PHE A 248 -3.56 7.82 9.49
CA PHE A 248 -3.91 6.63 8.72
C PHE A 248 -5.00 5.77 9.37
N THR A 249 -5.24 5.87 10.69
CA THR A 249 -6.38 5.19 11.34
C THR A 249 -7.70 5.86 10.97
N ASP A 250 -7.74 7.19 10.90
CA ASP A 250 -8.87 7.96 10.32
C ASP A 250 -9.14 7.54 8.87
N THR A 251 -8.08 7.43 8.07
CA THR A 251 -8.19 6.97 6.68
C THR A 251 -8.80 5.57 6.64
N ALA A 252 -8.28 4.64 7.46
CA ALA A 252 -8.78 3.26 7.54
C ALA A 252 -10.25 3.19 7.99
N ALA A 253 -10.63 3.99 8.98
CA ALA A 253 -12.00 4.07 9.46
C ALA A 253 -12.95 4.61 8.38
N LEU A 254 -12.56 5.66 7.65
CA LEU A 254 -13.34 6.18 6.53
C LEU A 254 -13.46 5.13 5.41
N LEU A 255 -12.35 4.47 5.04
CA LEU A 255 -12.33 3.42 4.02
C LEU A 255 -13.32 2.29 4.32
N SER A 256 -13.42 1.87 5.58
CA SER A 256 -14.36 0.81 6.00
C SER A 256 -15.85 1.19 5.88
N CYS A 257 -16.16 2.49 5.76
CA CYS A 257 -17.53 3.00 5.63
C CYS A 257 -18.00 3.08 4.17
N LEU A 258 -17.08 2.94 3.21
CA LEU A 258 -17.31 3.02 1.76
C LEU A 258 -17.59 1.64 1.16
N ASP A 259 -18.22 1.64 -0.02
CA ASP A 259 -18.51 0.40 -0.76
C ASP A 259 -17.37 0.04 -1.73
N VAL A 260 -16.68 1.04 -2.28
CA VAL A 260 -15.46 0.86 -3.07
C VAL A 260 -14.61 2.13 -3.06
N VAL A 261 -13.29 1.96 -3.17
CA VAL A 261 -12.36 3.06 -3.42
C VAL A 261 -11.91 3.02 -4.87
N VAL A 262 -12.01 4.12 -5.59
CA VAL A 262 -11.39 4.30 -6.91
C VAL A 262 -10.17 5.21 -6.73
N SER A 263 -8.98 4.68 -6.97
CA SER A 263 -7.74 5.38 -6.69
C SER A 263 -6.69 5.17 -7.77
N VAL A 264 -5.88 6.19 -8.05
CA VAL A 264 -4.55 5.97 -8.68
C VAL A 264 -3.63 5.23 -7.70
N ASP A 265 -2.49 4.73 -8.16
CA ASP A 265 -1.55 4.00 -7.30
C ASP A 265 -0.97 4.89 -6.17
N THR A 266 -1.46 4.72 -4.94
CA THR A 266 -1.14 5.53 -3.75
C THR A 266 -1.14 4.67 -2.48
N SER A 267 -0.70 5.26 -1.35
CA SER A 267 -0.82 4.61 -0.04
C SER A 267 -2.25 4.25 0.35
N VAL A 268 -3.27 4.95 -0.18
CA VAL A 268 -4.69 4.63 0.07
C VAL A 268 -5.07 3.30 -0.58
N VAL A 269 -4.51 2.98 -1.76
CA VAL A 269 -4.71 1.66 -2.40
C VAL A 269 -4.17 0.55 -1.51
N HIS A 270 -2.94 0.74 -1.02
CA HIS A 270 -2.28 -0.25 -0.17
C HIS A 270 -3.00 -0.42 1.16
N LEU A 271 -3.47 0.68 1.78
CA LEU A 271 -4.25 0.64 3.00
C LEU A 271 -5.59 -0.09 2.78
N ALA A 272 -6.34 0.27 1.75
CA ALA A 272 -7.62 -0.37 1.42
C ALA A 272 -7.44 -1.88 1.18
N GLY A 273 -6.45 -2.26 0.37
CA GLY A 273 -6.13 -3.65 0.11
C GLY A 273 -5.71 -4.42 1.37
N ALA A 274 -4.90 -3.81 2.24
CA ALA A 274 -4.45 -4.41 3.49
C ALA A 274 -5.57 -4.65 4.52
N LEU A 275 -6.60 -3.81 4.48
CA LEU A 275 -7.84 -3.92 5.27
C LEU A 275 -8.87 -4.87 4.63
N GLY A 276 -8.60 -5.39 3.42
CA GLY A 276 -9.56 -6.19 2.65
C GLY A 276 -10.74 -5.39 2.07
N CYS A 277 -10.67 -4.05 2.09
CA CYS A 277 -11.69 -3.20 1.48
C CYS A 277 -11.64 -3.32 -0.06
N PRO A 278 -12.80 -3.28 -0.76
CA PRO A 278 -12.83 -3.23 -2.22
C PRO A 278 -12.12 -1.98 -2.75
N VAL A 279 -11.16 -2.18 -3.67
CA VAL A 279 -10.37 -1.09 -4.25
C VAL A 279 -10.19 -1.27 -5.75
N TRP A 280 -10.45 -0.23 -6.52
CA TRP A 280 -10.27 -0.17 -7.96
C TRP A 280 -9.10 0.76 -8.25
N VAL A 281 -8.07 0.22 -8.90
CA VAL A 281 -6.81 0.91 -9.13
C VAL A 281 -6.73 1.39 -10.58
N LEU A 282 -6.53 2.69 -10.76
CA LEU A 282 -6.34 3.32 -12.05
C LEU A 282 -4.85 3.38 -12.36
N LEU A 283 -4.43 2.61 -13.35
CA LEU A 283 -3.02 2.37 -13.66
C LEU A 283 -2.62 3.08 -14.96
N PRO A 284 -1.44 3.75 -14.95
CA PRO A 284 -0.91 4.35 -16.16
C PRO A 284 -0.45 3.29 -17.14
N TYR A 285 -0.13 3.71 -18.37
CA TYR A 285 0.25 2.81 -19.46
C TYR A 285 1.35 1.82 -19.07
N THR A 286 2.42 2.32 -18.43
CA THR A 286 3.45 1.48 -17.78
C THR A 286 3.26 1.59 -16.27
N PRO A 287 2.63 0.59 -15.62
CA PRO A 287 2.36 0.61 -14.19
C PRO A 287 3.61 0.29 -13.36
N ASP A 288 3.50 0.47 -12.04
CA ASP A 288 4.46 -0.12 -11.11
C ASP A 288 4.43 -1.67 -11.19
N TRP A 289 5.57 -2.30 -10.93
CA TRP A 289 5.76 -3.74 -11.07
C TRP A 289 4.78 -4.57 -10.23
N ARG A 290 4.28 -4.03 -9.10
CA ARG A 290 3.31 -4.72 -8.22
C ARG A 290 2.03 -5.10 -8.94
N TRP A 291 1.71 -4.37 -10.01
CA TRP A 291 0.46 -4.54 -10.73
C TRP A 291 0.59 -5.41 -11.98
N LEU A 292 1.80 -5.78 -12.41
CA LEU A 292 2.05 -6.52 -13.65
C LEU A 292 1.41 -5.81 -14.88
N LEU A 293 1.36 -6.47 -16.04
CA LEU A 293 0.92 -5.85 -17.31
C LEU A 293 -0.50 -6.25 -17.72
N ASP A 294 -0.78 -7.55 -17.84
CA ASP A 294 -1.92 -8.04 -18.62
C ASP A 294 -2.99 -8.72 -17.75
N ARG A 295 -3.41 -8.04 -16.67
CA ARG A 295 -4.40 -8.59 -15.75
C ARG A 295 -5.30 -7.55 -15.11
N GLN A 296 -6.52 -7.94 -14.74
CA GLN A 296 -7.52 -7.05 -14.12
C GLN A 296 -7.66 -7.26 -12.60
N ASP A 297 -6.96 -8.24 -12.03
CA ASP A 297 -6.88 -8.57 -10.61
C ASP A 297 -5.47 -8.27 -10.07
N SER A 298 -5.29 -8.32 -8.75
CA SER A 298 -3.97 -8.15 -8.11
C SER A 298 -3.52 -9.43 -7.41
N PRO A 299 -2.28 -9.91 -7.63
CA PRO A 299 -1.75 -11.02 -6.85
C PRO A 299 -1.47 -10.63 -5.38
N TRP A 300 -1.42 -9.33 -5.07
CA TRP A 300 -1.12 -8.82 -3.72
C TRP A 300 -2.36 -8.46 -2.91
N TYR A 301 -3.47 -8.12 -3.58
CA TYR A 301 -4.70 -7.65 -2.95
C TYR A 301 -5.91 -8.31 -3.62
N PRO A 302 -6.48 -9.38 -3.02
CA PRO A 302 -7.64 -10.08 -3.57
C PRO A 302 -8.88 -9.19 -3.77
N SER A 303 -9.00 -8.09 -3.00
CA SER A 303 -10.08 -7.12 -3.12
C SER A 303 -9.86 -6.07 -4.23
N ALA A 304 -8.72 -6.11 -4.93
CA ALA A 304 -8.36 -5.13 -5.93
C ALA A 304 -8.82 -5.49 -7.34
N ARG A 305 -9.34 -4.50 -8.07
CA ARG A 305 -9.61 -4.57 -9.51
C ARG A 305 -8.80 -3.49 -10.24
N LEU A 306 -8.18 -3.84 -11.36
CA LEU A 306 -7.25 -2.97 -12.07
C LEU A 306 -7.87 -2.45 -13.38
N PHE A 307 -7.74 -1.14 -13.60
CA PHE A 307 -8.15 -0.45 -14.83
C PHE A 307 -6.91 0.24 -15.41
N ARG A 308 -6.61 -0.02 -16.68
CA ARG A 308 -5.30 0.32 -17.28
C ARG A 308 -5.47 1.20 -18.49
N GLN A 309 -4.57 2.17 -18.65
CA GLN A 309 -4.45 2.92 -19.89
C GLN A 309 -4.06 1.99 -21.05
N ASP A 310 -4.74 2.13 -22.18
CA ASP A 310 -4.38 1.53 -23.46
C ASP A 310 -3.36 2.40 -24.24
N ALA A 311 -3.39 3.71 -24.00
CA ALA A 311 -2.46 4.69 -24.54
C ALA A 311 -1.89 5.61 -23.45
N ALA A 312 -0.61 5.96 -23.56
CA ALA A 312 0.06 6.79 -22.58
C ALA A 312 -0.60 8.17 -22.45
N ARG A 313 -0.90 8.57 -21.21
CA ARG A 313 -1.49 9.87 -20.82
C ARG A 313 -2.93 10.10 -21.30
N ASP A 314 -3.61 9.09 -21.81
CA ASP A 314 -5.05 9.15 -22.02
C ASP A 314 -5.78 8.36 -20.92
N TRP A 315 -6.54 9.07 -20.10
CA TRP A 315 -7.35 8.46 -19.04
C TRP A 315 -8.81 8.26 -19.46
N SER A 316 -9.22 8.73 -20.64
CA SER A 316 -10.62 8.76 -21.06
C SER A 316 -11.22 7.35 -21.09
N ALA A 317 -10.54 6.41 -21.75
CA ALA A 317 -10.96 5.01 -21.80
C ALA A 317 -11.00 4.35 -20.40
N VAL A 318 -10.04 4.68 -19.53
CA VAL A 318 -9.99 4.19 -18.14
C VAL A 318 -11.21 4.68 -17.37
N ILE A 319 -11.51 5.98 -17.44
CA ILE A 319 -12.65 6.58 -16.74
C ILE A 319 -13.98 6.04 -17.27
N ASP A 320 -14.12 5.84 -18.59
CA ASP A 320 -15.32 5.22 -19.15
C ASP A 320 -15.51 3.77 -18.69
N ASN A 321 -14.43 2.99 -18.62
CA ASN A 321 -14.49 1.61 -18.12
C ASN A 321 -14.88 1.58 -16.63
N VAL A 322 -14.37 2.50 -15.81
CA VAL A 322 -14.77 2.66 -14.41
C VAL A 322 -16.23 3.07 -14.31
N ARG A 323 -16.70 4.02 -15.13
CA ARG A 323 -18.10 4.47 -15.17
C ARG A 323 -19.04 3.30 -15.44
N VAL A 324 -18.75 2.50 -16.46
CA VAL A 324 -19.55 1.30 -16.81
C VAL A 324 -19.51 0.27 -15.68
N ALA A 325 -18.36 0.08 -15.04
CA ALA A 325 -18.23 -0.83 -13.91
C ALA A 325 -19.03 -0.36 -12.69
N LEU A 326 -19.00 0.93 -12.34
CA LEU A 326 -19.73 1.51 -11.22
C LEU A 326 -21.26 1.39 -11.39
N GLN A 327 -21.77 1.47 -12.62
CA GLN A 327 -23.19 1.23 -12.92
C GLN A 327 -23.65 -0.20 -12.61
N ARG A 328 -22.71 -1.14 -12.50
CA ARG A 328 -22.95 -2.57 -12.22
C ARG A 328 -22.27 -3.01 -10.93
N ILE A 329 -21.96 -2.07 -10.04
CA ILE A 329 -21.22 -2.37 -8.81
C ILE A 329 -22.01 -3.37 -7.97
N PRO A 330 -21.41 -4.50 -7.57
CA PRO A 330 -22.07 -5.44 -6.69
C PRO A 330 -22.19 -4.82 -5.28
N SER A 331 -23.13 -5.32 -4.49
CA SER A 331 -23.11 -5.05 -3.05
C SER A 331 -21.90 -5.77 -2.45
N PHE A 332 -20.98 -5.00 -1.83
CA PHE A 332 -19.83 -5.58 -1.14
C PHE A 332 -20.15 -5.75 0.35
N PRO A 333 -19.84 -6.91 0.96
CA PRO A 333 -19.89 -7.03 2.41
C PRO A 333 -18.84 -6.09 3.03
N LYS A 334 -19.27 -5.24 3.96
CA LYS A 334 -18.35 -4.34 4.67
C LYS A 334 -17.43 -5.16 5.58
N PRO A 335 -16.14 -4.84 5.67
CA PRO A 335 -15.25 -5.56 6.58
C PRO A 335 -15.75 -5.39 8.01
N SER A 336 -15.89 -6.50 8.75
CA SER A 336 -16.26 -6.48 10.16
C SER A 336 -14.99 -6.25 10.99
N PHE A 337 -14.77 -5.01 11.40
CA PHE A 337 -13.79 -4.71 12.45
C PHE A 337 -14.51 -4.90 13.78
N GLN A 338 -14.16 -5.97 14.52
CA GLN A 338 -14.70 -6.16 15.86
C GLN A 338 -14.07 -5.11 16.78
N ALA A 339 -14.90 -4.31 17.45
CA ALA A 339 -14.45 -3.64 18.66
C ALA A 339 -14.09 -4.75 19.67
N LYS A 340 -12.89 -4.72 20.25
CA LYS A 340 -12.65 -5.53 21.46
C LYS A 340 -13.65 -5.05 22.49
N THR A 341 -14.60 -5.90 22.85
CA THR A 341 -15.32 -5.73 24.10
C THR A 341 -14.27 -5.75 25.21
N GLU A 342 -14.20 -4.66 25.98
CA GLU A 342 -13.44 -4.61 27.22
C GLU A 342 -13.95 -5.71 28.16
N GLU A 343 -13.33 -6.89 28.14
CA GLU A 343 -13.34 -7.75 29.32
C GLU A 343 -12.24 -7.27 30.25
N CYS A 344 -12.53 -6.15 30.94
CA CYS A 344 -11.76 -5.71 32.08
C CYS A 344 -12.55 -6.02 33.37
N GLN A 345 -12.04 -7.01 34.10
CA GLN A 345 -12.14 -7.20 35.56
C GLN A 345 -13.51 -7.42 36.21
N SER A 346 -13.79 -8.69 36.51
CA SER A 346 -14.29 -9.16 37.81
C SER A 346 -14.20 -10.69 37.76
N THR A 347 -13.25 -11.32 38.43
CA THR A 347 -13.45 -11.75 39.82
C THR A 347 -12.13 -11.93 40.57
N SER A 348 -11.90 -11.08 41.57
CA SER A 348 -11.13 -11.45 42.76
C SER A 348 -12.08 -11.68 43.92
N ASN A 349 -11.81 -12.78 44.62
CA ASN A 349 -12.21 -13.15 45.99
C ASN A 349 -13.47 -13.98 46.23
N LEU A 350 -13.30 -14.86 47.25
CA LEU A 350 -14.20 -15.77 47.97
C LEU A 350 -14.28 -17.19 47.34
N ILE A 351 -13.85 -18.30 47.97
CA ILE A 351 -13.90 -18.70 49.39
C ILE A 351 -12.93 -19.88 49.68
N LEU A 352 -12.39 -19.87 50.91
CA LEU A 352 -11.74 -20.96 51.65
C LEU A 352 -12.60 -22.24 51.76
N SER A 353 -12.01 -23.43 51.60
CA SER A 353 -12.21 -24.67 52.42
C SER A 353 -11.99 -25.95 51.59
N HIS A 354 -10.83 -26.59 51.71
CA HIS A 354 -10.60 -27.76 52.57
C HIS A 354 -9.17 -28.27 52.45
#